data_AF-A0A960QWT4-F1
#
_entry.id   AF-A0A960QWT4-F1
#
_cell.length_a   1.000
_cell.length_b   1.000
_cell.length_c   1.000
_cell.angle_alpha   90.00
_cell.angle_beta   90.00
_cell.angle_gamma   90.00
#
_symmetry.space_group_name_H-M   'P 1'
#
loop_
_entity.id
_entity.type
_entity.pdbx_description
1 polymer ?
#
loop_
_entity_poly.entity_id
_entity_poly.type
_entity_poly.pdbx_seq_one_letter_code
_entity_poly.pdbx_strand_id
1 'polypeptide(L)'
;MNRHVNAISGRLSLRPPQRHSLEILDRITEIVPPQKSTSVTDALELIHSEYPSVTDFERDFPSVCFALATGVGKTRLMGAFVTYLHLAHGINNFFVLAPNLTIYNKL
;
A
#
# COMPACT_ATOMS: atom_id res chain seq x y z
N MET A 1 15.99 0.72 7.66
CA MET A 1 14.64 0.79 8.27
C MET A 1 14.05 2.17 8.00
N ASN A 2 12.99 2.26 7.20
CA ASN A 2 12.45 3.53 6.70
C ASN A 2 11.87 4.40 7.84
N ARG A 3 12.35 5.64 7.96
CA ARG A 3 11.92 6.61 8.99
C ARG A 3 10.41 6.89 8.94
N HIS A 4 9.83 6.90 7.74
CA HIS A 4 8.42 7.16 7.54
C HIS A 4 7.57 6.01 8.05
N VAL A 5 7.96 4.76 7.78
CA VAL A 5 7.28 3.56 8.29
C VAL A 5 7.20 3.58 9.82
N ASN A 6 8.32 3.85 10.49
CA ASN A 6 8.35 3.91 11.96
C ASN A 6 7.48 5.04 12.52
N ALA A 7 7.62 6.25 11.98
CA ALA A 7 6.86 7.41 12.43
C ALA A 7 5.34 7.22 12.25
N ILE A 8 4.92 6.73 11.07
CA ILE A 8 3.52 6.46 10.74
C ILE A 8 2.97 5.33 11.61
N SER A 9 3.75 4.24 11.79
CA SER A 9 3.34 3.11 12.61
C SER A 9 3.05 3.52 14.06
N GLY A 10 3.94 4.34 14.64
CA GLY A 10 3.74 4.87 15.99
C GLY A 10 2.55 5.83 16.08
N ARG A 11 2.51 6.85 15.20
CA ARG A 11 1.46 7.89 15.22
C ARG A 11 0.06 7.35 14.98
N LEU A 12 -0.08 6.36 14.10
CA LEU A 12 -1.37 5.73 13.79
C LEU A 12 -1.67 4.52 14.66
N SER A 13 -0.76 4.12 15.56
CA SER A 13 -0.90 2.91 16.39
C SER A 13 -1.23 1.68 15.54
N LEU A 14 -0.39 1.43 14.53
CA LEU A 14 -0.56 0.27 13.64
C LEU A 14 -0.29 -1.02 14.41
N ARG A 15 -1.22 -1.96 14.31
CA ARG A 15 -1.05 -3.33 14.83
C ARG A 15 -0.06 -4.11 13.95
N PRO A 16 0.55 -5.21 14.44
CA PRO A 16 1.57 -5.94 13.69
C PRO A 16 1.19 -6.28 12.24
N PRO A 17 -0.03 -6.77 11.93
CA PRO A 17 -0.41 -7.04 10.54
C PRO A 17 -0.44 -5.78 9.66
N GLN A 18 -0.88 -4.64 10.21
CA GLN A 18 -0.93 -3.38 9.47
C GLN A 18 0.47 -2.79 9.25
N ARG A 19 1.33 -2.87 10.27
CA ARG A 19 2.73 -2.44 10.16
C ARG A 19 3.45 -3.26 9.11
N HIS A 20 3.27 -4.58 9.12
CA HIS A 20 3.86 -5.46 8.12
C HIS A 20 3.39 -5.11 6.69
N SER A 21 2.10 -4.83 6.50
CA SER A 21 1.61 -4.35 5.20
C SER A 21 2.26 -3.02 4.76
N LEU A 22 2.54 -2.11 5.70
CA LEU A 22 3.24 -0.86 5.39
C LEU A 22 4.72 -1.09 5.05
N GLU A 23 5.39 -2.03 5.71
CA GLU A 23 6.77 -2.44 5.39
C GLU A 23 6.85 -3.12 4.01
N ILE A 24 5.84 -3.91 3.64
CA ILE A 24 5.75 -4.48 2.28
C ILE A 24 5.55 -3.37 1.25
N LEU A 25 4.67 -2.39 1.50
CA LEU A 25 4.50 -1.27 0.58
C LEU A 25 5.80 -0.46 0.42
N ASP A 26 6.51 -0.20 1.52
CA ASP A 26 7.84 0.43 1.50
C ASP A 26 8.78 -0.34 0.56
N ARG A 27 8.91 -1.66 0.76
CA ARG A 27 9.76 -2.51 -0.07
C ARG A 27 9.35 -2.51 -1.54
N ILE A 28 8.06 -2.66 -1.84
CA ILE A 28 7.54 -2.61 -3.22
C ILE A 28 7.91 -1.28 -3.89
N THR A 29 7.75 -0.15 -3.18
CA THR A 29 8.11 1.16 -3.74
C THR A 29 9.62 1.41 -3.86
N GLU A 30 10.45 0.59 -3.22
CA GLU A 30 11.91 0.63 -3.37
C GLU A 30 12.34 -0.11 -4.64
N ILE A 31 11.80 -1.32 -4.87
CA ILE A 31 12.14 -2.15 -6.03
C ILE A 31 11.43 -1.69 -7.30
N VAL A 32 10.22 -1.14 -7.16
CA VAL A 32 9.44 -0.54 -8.25
C VAL A 32 9.06 0.88 -7.84
N PRO A 33 9.96 1.87 -8.07
CA PRO A 33 9.68 3.26 -7.77
C PRO A 33 8.42 3.77 -8.49
N PRO A 34 7.56 4.56 -7.82
CA PRO A 34 6.35 5.10 -8.43
C PRO A 34 6.69 6.19 -9.45
N GLN A 35 6.63 5.87 -10.74
CA GLN A 35 6.90 6.79 -11.85
C GLN A 35 5.87 6.61 -12.98
N LYS A 36 5.76 7.62 -13.86
CA LYS A 36 4.70 7.66 -14.90
C LYS A 36 4.82 6.57 -15.97
N SER A 37 6.02 6.03 -16.17
CA SER A 37 6.34 5.12 -17.28
C SER A 37 7.00 3.83 -16.78
N THR A 38 6.47 3.24 -15.71
CA THR A 38 6.91 1.93 -15.23
C THR A 38 6.41 0.84 -16.19
N SER A 39 7.33 0.01 -16.69
CA SER A 39 6.97 -1.21 -17.44
C SER A 39 6.20 -2.16 -16.52
N VAL A 40 4.99 -2.54 -16.93
CA VAL A 40 4.13 -3.46 -16.15
C VAL A 40 4.79 -4.83 -16.03
N THR A 41 5.40 -5.32 -17.10
CA THR A 41 6.11 -6.60 -17.13
C THR A 41 7.30 -6.58 -16.17
N ASP A 42 8.16 -5.56 -16.24
CA ASP A 42 9.34 -5.46 -15.39
C ASP A 42 8.95 -5.31 -13.91
N ALA A 43 7.88 -4.53 -13.64
CA ALA A 43 7.35 -4.38 -12.29
C ALA A 43 6.82 -5.72 -11.74
N LEU A 44 6.13 -6.51 -12.57
CA LEU A 44 5.64 -7.83 -12.18
C LEU A 44 6.80 -8.78 -11.91
N GLU A 45 7.81 -8.83 -12.78
CA GLU A 45 9.00 -9.67 -12.59
C GLU A 45 9.74 -9.33 -11.29
N LEU A 46 9.97 -8.03 -11.03
CA LEU A 46 10.63 -7.57 -9.81
C LEU A 46 9.82 -7.91 -8.55
N ILE A 47 8.52 -7.60 -8.54
CA ILE A 47 7.66 -7.89 -7.39
C ILE A 47 7.54 -9.41 -7.17
N HIS A 48 7.35 -10.20 -8.23
CA HIS A 48 7.26 -11.65 -8.14
C HIS A 48 8.55 -12.28 -7.59
N SER A 49 9.72 -11.68 -7.85
CA SER A 49 11.00 -12.18 -7.33
C SER A 49 11.09 -12.16 -5.80
N GLU A 50 10.42 -11.20 -5.13
CA GLU A 50 10.36 -11.10 -3.66
C GLU A 50 9.05 -11.60 -3.06
N TYR A 51 7.96 -11.54 -3.84
CA TYR A 51 6.61 -11.93 -3.45
C TYR A 51 6.01 -12.89 -4.51
N PRO A 52 6.44 -14.18 -4.54
CA PRO A 52 6.03 -15.14 -5.57
C PRO A 52 4.52 -15.41 -5.65
N SER A 53 3.75 -14.99 -4.65
CA SER A 53 2.29 -15.04 -4.69
C SER A 53 1.66 -14.05 -5.68
N VAL A 54 2.40 -13.04 -6.14
CA VAL A 54 1.93 -12.03 -7.10
C VAL A 54 2.27 -12.50 -8.51
N THR A 55 1.38 -13.29 -9.11
CA THR A 55 1.61 -13.90 -10.43
C THR A 55 1.08 -13.05 -11.60
N ASP A 56 0.14 -12.15 -11.33
CA ASP A 56 -0.49 -11.24 -12.30
C ASP A 56 -1.06 -10.02 -11.55
N PHE A 57 -1.11 -8.87 -12.20
CA PHE A 57 -1.78 -7.66 -11.69
C PHE A 57 -3.26 -7.57 -12.08
N GLU A 58 -3.72 -8.39 -13.04
CA GLU A 58 -5.09 -8.39 -13.57
C GLU A 58 -5.53 -7.03 -14.19
N ARG A 59 -4.56 -6.14 -14.43
CA ARG A 59 -4.73 -4.75 -14.85
C ARG A 59 -3.53 -4.31 -15.69
N ASP A 60 -3.75 -3.32 -16.56
CA ASP A 60 -2.70 -2.72 -17.40
C ASP A 60 -1.80 -1.73 -16.62
N PHE A 61 -1.75 -1.85 -15.30
CA PHE A 61 -0.93 -1.05 -14.39
C PHE A 61 -0.57 -1.87 -13.14
N PRO A 62 0.52 -1.56 -12.43
CA PRO A 62 0.87 -2.25 -11.19
C PRO A 62 -0.27 -2.19 -10.16
N SER A 63 -0.79 -3.35 -9.78
CA SER A 63 -1.95 -3.49 -8.91
C SER A 63 -1.65 -4.54 -7.84
N VAL A 64 -1.72 -4.13 -6.57
CA VAL A 64 -1.36 -5.00 -5.43
C VAL A 64 -2.50 -5.07 -4.41
N CYS A 65 -2.72 -6.27 -3.87
CA CYS A 65 -3.77 -6.53 -2.89
C CYS A 65 -3.17 -6.77 -1.50
N PHE A 66 -3.63 -6.01 -0.51
CA PHE A 66 -3.29 -6.22 0.90
C PHE A 66 -4.49 -6.80 1.64
N ALA A 67 -4.48 -8.13 1.83
CA ALA A 67 -5.56 -8.83 2.50
C ALA A 67 -5.44 -8.73 4.02
N LEU A 68 -6.43 -8.09 4.66
CA LEU A 68 -6.59 -8.08 6.11
C LEU A 68 -8.00 -8.54 6.51
N ALA A 69 -8.07 -9.35 7.58
CA ALA A 69 -9.32 -9.78 8.18
C ALA A 69 -10.22 -8.59 8.60
N THR A 70 -11.51 -8.86 8.80
CA THR A 70 -12.46 -7.88 9.35
C THR A 70 -12.02 -7.47 10.76
N GLY A 71 -12.29 -6.21 11.15
CA GLY A 71 -11.91 -5.69 12.47
C GLY A 71 -10.42 -5.37 12.70
N VAL A 72 -9.52 -5.75 11.79
CA VAL A 72 -8.07 -5.47 11.94
C VAL A 72 -7.72 -3.98 11.71
N GLY A 73 -8.55 -3.27 10.95
CA GLY A 73 -8.40 -1.83 10.70
C GLY A 73 -7.94 -1.49 9.28
N LYS A 74 -8.61 -2.03 8.25
CA LYS A 74 -8.33 -1.72 6.84
C LYS A 74 -8.34 -0.21 6.51
N THR A 75 -9.32 0.53 7.04
CA THR A 75 -9.41 1.98 6.84
C THR A 75 -8.19 2.72 7.40
N ARG A 76 -7.68 2.30 8.56
CA ARG A 76 -6.46 2.86 9.15
C ARG A 76 -5.22 2.51 8.32
N LEU A 77 -5.14 1.28 7.80
CA LEU A 77 -4.05 0.88 6.90
C LEU A 77 -4.05 1.71 5.62
N MET A 78 -5.22 1.94 5.01
CA MET A 78 -5.36 2.81 3.84
C MET A 78 -4.82 4.22 4.13
N GLY A 79 -5.19 4.82 5.27
CA GLY A 79 -4.63 6.11 5.68
C GLY A 79 -3.12 6.09 5.88
N ALA A 80 -2.57 5.00 6.41
CA ALA A 80 -1.13 4.81 6.55
C ALA A 80 -0.42 4.76 5.18
N PHE A 81 -1.00 4.07 4.19
CA PHE A 81 -0.47 4.01 2.82
C PHE A 81 -0.47 5.37 2.15
N VAL A 82 -1.59 6.10 2.21
CA VAL A 82 -1.70 7.46 1.66
C VAL A 82 -0.66 8.38 2.31
N THR A 83 -0.54 8.33 3.64
CA THR A 83 0.44 9.14 4.39
C THR A 83 1.88 8.79 3.99
N TYR A 84 2.18 7.50 3.83
CA TYR A 84 3.50 7.04 3.43
C TYR A 84 3.86 7.51 2.01
N LEU A 85 2.99 7.27 1.03
CA LEU A 85 3.21 7.66 -0.36
C LEU A 85 3.35 9.18 -0.52
N HIS A 86 2.61 9.95 0.27
CA HIS A 86 2.77 11.40 0.32
C HIS A 86 4.13 11.83 0.88
N LEU A 87 4.49 11.33 2.07
CA LEU A 87 5.70 11.78 2.76
C LEU A 87 7.01 11.25 2.15
N ALA A 88 7.00 10.03 1.62
CA ALA A 88 8.18 9.38 1.06
C ALA A 88 8.36 9.65 -0.44
N HIS A 89 7.26 9.77 -1.20
CA HIS A 89 7.29 9.83 -2.67
C HIS A 89 6.63 11.09 -3.26
N GLY A 90 6.08 11.99 -2.42
CA GLY A 90 5.47 13.24 -2.89
C GLY A 90 4.16 13.08 -3.66
N ILE A 91 3.50 11.92 -3.56
CA ILE A 91 2.24 11.65 -4.24
C ILE A 91 1.11 12.37 -3.50
N ASN A 92 0.34 13.20 -4.23
CA ASN A 92 -0.70 14.06 -3.64
C ASN A 92 -2.13 13.72 -4.10
N ASN A 93 -2.27 12.94 -5.17
CA ASN A 93 -3.55 12.63 -5.76
C ASN A 93 -3.90 11.18 -5.46
N PHE A 94 -5.00 10.96 -4.75
CA PHE A 94 -5.48 9.64 -4.37
C PHE A 94 -6.96 9.53 -4.73
N PHE A 95 -7.33 8.39 -5.33
CA PHE A 95 -8.71 8.04 -5.58
C PHE A 95 -9.08 6.86 -4.68
N VAL A 96 -10.06 7.05 -3.80
CA VAL A 96 -10.55 6.01 -2.88
C VAL A 96 -11.95 5.61 -3.29
N LEU A 97 -12.09 4.37 -3.77
CA LEU A 97 -13.38 3.77 -4.07
C LEU A 97 -13.79 2.85 -2.91
N ALA A 98 -14.95 3.12 -2.30
CA ALA A 98 -15.52 2.26 -1.27
C ALA A 98 -17.05 2.16 -1.40
N PRO A 99 -17.69 1.08 -0.92
CA PRO A 99 -19.14 0.94 -0.95
C PRO A 99 -19.84 2.00 -0.08
N ASN A 100 -20.88 2.66 -0.61
CA ASN A 100 -21.57 3.81 0.01
C ASN A 100 -21.83 3.68 1.52
N LEU A 101 -22.47 2.60 1.96
CA LEU A 101 -22.84 2.41 3.38
C LEU A 101 -21.64 2.31 4.32
N THR A 102 -20.45 1.93 3.82
CA THR A 102 -19.26 1.74 4.67
C THR A 102 -18.64 3.07 5.10
N ILE A 103 -18.83 4.15 4.31
CA ILE A 103 -18.31 5.49 4.63
C ILE A 103 -19.26 6.19 5.61
N TYR A 104 -20.56 6.24 5.31
CA TYR A 104 -21.54 6.95 6.13
C TYR A 104 -21.70 6.37 7.54
N ASN A 105 -21.50 5.06 7.73
CA ASN A 105 -21.66 4.43 9.05
C ASN A 105 -20.39 4.47 9.92
N LYS A 106 -19.27 5.02 9.42
CA LYS A 106 -17.98 5.03 10.12
C LYS A 106 -17.43 6.44 10.40
N LEU A 107 -18.03 7.46 9.79
CA LEU A 107 -17.85 8.87 10.12
C LEU A 107 -19.00 9.30 11.03
#